data_AF-A0A371M8Q6-F1
#
_entry.id   AF-A0A371M8Q6-F1
#
_cell.length_a   1.000
_cell.length_b   1.000
_cell.length_c   1.000
_cell.angle_alpha   90.00
_cell.angle_beta   90.00
_cell.angle_gamma   90.00
#
_symmetry.space_group_name_H-M   'P 1'
#
loop_
_entity.id
_entity.type
_entity.pdbx_description
1 polymer ?
#
loop_
_entity_poly.entity_id
_entity_poly.type
_entity_poly.pdbx_seq_one_letter_code
_entity_poly.pdbx_strand_id
1 'polypeptide(L)'
;MLSESLNYLRNGEDWVKTVLIGGVLGLLSFLIVPTFLVIGYLLRVVRATMKGDEVPPVFDDWGDMAIDGVKGFAIVFVYALVPAIIAGVFGFAGIVGAAAGGSDAAGALGGIVALVGLLLAFVLGLLAAYLIPAALSNYAETDRMGAAFDFGTLRPILTSGKYATAWLTAFAVLFASSIVVGVLNVIPLLGFVVGAFVTFYAAVAAYYIIGKTWGELHDIEMMDEGETPGEQPAV
;
A
#
# COMPACT_ATOMS: atom_id res chain seq x y z
N MET A 1 5.71 7.49 -16.01
CA MET A 1 5.40 6.82 -14.72
C MET A 1 6.63 6.46 -13.88
N LEU A 2 7.46 5.46 -14.24
CA LEU A 2 8.57 5.02 -13.37
C LEU A 2 9.62 6.13 -13.14
N SER A 3 10.12 6.75 -14.21
CA SER A 3 11.10 7.85 -14.09
C SER A 3 10.54 9.04 -13.29
N GLU A 4 9.28 9.44 -13.57
CA GLU A 4 8.60 10.50 -12.81
C GLU A 4 8.50 10.14 -11.33
N SER A 5 8.09 8.91 -10.99
CA SER A 5 7.94 8.48 -9.60
C SER A 5 9.26 8.52 -8.82
N LEU A 6 10.37 8.15 -9.46
CA LEU A 6 11.69 8.17 -8.85
C LEU A 6 12.24 9.59 -8.72
N ASN A 7 11.78 10.53 -9.52
CA ASN A 7 12.17 11.94 -9.44
C ASN A 7 11.20 12.79 -8.61
N TYR A 8 9.97 12.32 -8.36
CA TYR A 8 8.92 13.09 -7.70
C TYR A 8 9.36 13.73 -6.39
N LEU A 9 10.02 12.98 -5.50
CA LEU A 9 10.56 13.55 -4.27
C LEU A 9 11.50 14.74 -4.53
N ARG A 10 12.35 14.65 -5.56
CA ARG A 10 13.37 15.67 -5.89
C ARG A 10 12.78 16.94 -6.52
N ASN A 11 11.50 16.93 -6.89
CA ASN A 11 10.83 18.14 -7.36
C ASN A 11 10.55 19.14 -6.23
N GLY A 12 10.58 18.69 -4.96
CA GLY A 12 10.44 19.57 -3.80
C GLY A 12 11.77 20.21 -3.40
N GLU A 13 11.73 21.49 -3.02
CA GLU A 13 12.94 22.21 -2.57
C GLU A 13 13.58 21.55 -1.33
N ASP A 14 12.75 21.05 -0.41
CA ASP A 14 13.15 20.45 0.86
C ASP A 14 13.22 18.90 0.83
N TRP A 15 13.39 18.30 -0.35
CA TRP A 15 13.29 16.83 -0.50
C TRP A 15 14.22 16.04 0.40
N VAL A 16 15.43 16.54 0.65
CA VAL A 16 16.40 15.91 1.57
C VAL A 16 15.84 15.87 2.99
N LYS A 17 15.25 16.98 3.46
CA LYS A 17 14.63 17.07 4.78
C LYS A 17 13.45 16.11 4.89
N THR A 18 12.61 16.01 3.86
CA THR A 18 11.51 15.04 3.80
C THR A 18 12.01 13.60 3.89
N VAL A 19 13.05 13.24 3.12
CA VAL A 19 13.65 11.88 3.20
C VAL A 19 14.28 11.64 4.57
N LEU A 20 14.94 12.63 5.16
CA LEU A 20 15.54 12.49 6.49
C LEU A 20 14.48 12.25 7.56
N ILE A 21 13.40 13.05 7.57
CA ILE A 21 12.29 12.89 8.51
C ILE A 21 11.63 11.52 8.32
N GLY A 22 11.25 11.18 7.08
CA GLY A 22 10.59 9.92 6.77
C GLY A 22 11.44 8.69 7.10
N GLY A 23 12.74 8.74 6.81
CA GLY A 23 13.68 7.69 7.17
C GLY A 23 13.85 7.52 8.67
N VAL A 24 13.97 8.62 9.43
CA VAL A 24 14.02 8.58 10.91
C VAL A 24 12.73 8.03 11.50
N LEU A 25 11.56 8.44 11.00
CA LEU A 25 10.27 7.86 11.41
C LEU A 25 10.18 6.38 11.07
N GLY A 26 10.74 5.96 9.92
CA GLY A 26 10.91 4.57 9.55
C GLY A 26 11.74 3.78 10.58
N LEU A 27 12.89 4.32 11.01
CA LEU A 27 13.72 3.71 12.06
C LEU A 27 13.01 3.62 13.40
N LEU A 28 12.19 4.62 13.74
CA LEU A 28 11.44 4.70 14.98
C LEU A 28 10.08 3.98 14.91
N SER A 29 9.76 3.29 13.82
CA SER A 29 8.45 2.65 13.63
C SER A 29 8.12 1.57 14.68
N PHE A 30 9.11 1.02 15.38
CA PHE A 30 8.88 0.13 16.52
C PHE A 30 8.12 0.80 17.68
N LEU A 31 8.09 2.14 17.74
CA LEU A 31 7.33 2.93 18.72
C LEU A 31 5.85 3.12 18.34
N ILE A 32 5.39 2.54 17.22
CA ILE A 32 4.02 2.59 16.69
C ILE A 32 3.60 3.98 16.17
N VAL A 33 3.74 5.04 16.98
CA VAL A 33 3.35 6.42 16.61
C VAL A 33 4.04 6.90 15.33
N PRO A 34 5.36 6.69 15.12
CA PRO A 34 6.03 7.09 13.89
C PRO A 34 5.48 6.41 12.63
N THR A 35 4.96 5.18 12.77
CA THR A 35 4.32 4.46 11.65
C THR A 35 3.08 5.19 11.15
N PHE A 36 2.25 5.73 12.05
CA PHE A 36 1.08 6.52 11.65
C PHE A 36 1.49 7.77 10.87
N LEU A 37 2.56 8.46 11.29
CA LEU A 37 3.05 9.64 10.58
C LEU A 37 3.53 9.31 9.16
N VAL A 38 4.24 8.18 8.98
CA VAL A 38 4.65 7.73 7.64
C VAL A 38 3.43 7.40 6.77
N ILE A 39 2.45 6.67 7.30
CA ILE A 39 1.22 6.34 6.56
C ILE A 39 0.45 7.62 6.19
N GLY A 40 0.31 8.56 7.11
CA GLY A 40 -0.35 9.85 6.87
C GLY A 40 0.35 10.66 5.78
N TYR A 41 1.70 10.67 5.79
CA TYR A 41 2.47 11.31 4.72
C TYR A 41 2.23 10.63 3.36
N LEU A 42 2.21 9.30 3.29
CA LEU A 42 1.93 8.57 2.04
C LEU A 42 0.52 8.83 1.52
N LEU A 43 -0.47 9.01 2.40
CA LEU A 43 -1.83 9.43 2.03
C LEU A 43 -1.84 10.86 1.44
N ARG A 44 -1.05 11.79 1.99
CA ARG A 44 -0.87 13.13 1.41
C ARG A 44 -0.24 13.07 0.02
N VAL A 45 0.75 12.19 -0.19
CA VAL A 45 1.34 11.95 -1.51
C VAL A 45 0.27 11.48 -2.50
N VAL A 46 -0.56 10.51 -2.11
CA VAL A 46 -1.67 10.04 -2.95
C VAL A 46 -2.64 11.17 -3.28
N ARG A 47 -3.05 11.96 -2.27
CA ARG A 47 -3.97 13.10 -2.43
C ARG A 47 -3.42 14.22 -3.32
N ALA A 48 -2.13 14.53 -3.24
CA ALA A 48 -1.48 15.53 -4.08
C ALA A 48 -1.37 15.02 -5.53
N THR A 49 -0.87 13.80 -5.70
CA THR A 49 -0.58 13.25 -7.03
C THR A 49 -1.81 12.89 -7.84
N MET A 50 -2.92 12.51 -7.18
CA MET A 50 -4.21 12.33 -7.88
C MET A 50 -4.76 13.65 -8.43
N LYS A 51 -4.36 14.80 -7.86
CA LYS A 51 -4.75 16.15 -8.33
C LYS A 51 -3.78 16.71 -9.36
N GLY A 52 -2.76 15.94 -9.74
CA GLY A 52 -1.71 16.37 -10.69
C GLY A 52 -0.60 17.20 -10.06
N ASP A 53 -0.51 17.32 -8.73
CA ASP A 53 0.57 18.07 -8.09
C ASP A 53 1.92 17.36 -8.29
N GLU A 54 2.86 18.06 -8.94
CA GLU A 54 4.21 17.54 -9.22
C GLU A 54 5.21 17.76 -8.07
N VAL A 55 4.83 18.57 -7.08
CA VAL A 55 5.64 18.88 -5.90
C VAL A 55 5.20 17.99 -4.74
N PRO A 56 6.13 17.31 -4.04
CA PRO A 56 5.78 16.46 -2.90
C PRO A 56 5.31 17.29 -1.70
N PRO A 57 4.39 16.76 -0.88
CA PRO A 57 4.01 17.39 0.38
C PRO A 57 5.21 17.47 1.33
N VAL A 58 5.10 18.33 2.34
CA VAL A 58 6.08 18.44 3.42
C VAL A 58 5.55 17.83 4.71
N PHE A 59 6.44 17.61 5.68
CA PHE A 59 6.06 17.19 7.04
C PHE A 59 5.66 18.41 7.88
N ASP A 60 4.38 18.75 7.83
CA ASP A 60 3.70 19.78 8.61
C ASP A 60 2.37 19.24 9.16
N ASP A 61 1.67 20.04 9.97
CA ASP A 61 0.36 19.68 10.54
C ASP A 61 0.32 18.24 11.10
N TRP A 62 1.32 17.93 11.94
CA TRP A 62 1.62 16.57 12.43
C TRP A 62 0.42 15.88 13.09
N GLY A 63 -0.45 16.64 13.74
CA GLY A 63 -1.67 16.11 14.35
C GLY A 63 -2.62 15.51 13.31
N ASP A 64 -2.94 16.28 12.27
CA ASP A 64 -3.84 15.84 11.19
C ASP A 64 -3.20 14.71 10.39
N MET A 65 -1.89 14.78 10.13
CA MET A 65 -1.14 13.69 9.49
C MET A 65 -1.18 12.40 10.32
N ALA A 66 -1.05 12.48 11.65
CA ALA A 66 -1.17 11.31 12.51
C ALA A 66 -2.59 10.74 12.48
N ILE A 67 -3.62 11.59 12.48
CA ILE A 67 -5.04 11.15 12.40
C ILE A 67 -5.30 10.43 11.08
N ASP A 68 -4.88 11.01 9.95
CA ASP A 68 -4.98 10.37 8.63
C ASP A 68 -4.20 9.05 8.60
N GLY A 69 -3.02 9.02 9.22
CA GLY A 69 -2.20 7.84 9.42
C GLY A 69 -2.88 6.71 10.18
N VAL A 70 -3.56 7.04 11.29
CA VAL A 70 -4.32 6.07 12.10
C VAL A 70 -5.50 5.51 11.31
N LYS A 71 -6.23 6.36 10.56
CA LYS A 71 -7.34 5.90 9.71
C LYS A 71 -6.83 5.01 8.57
N GLY A 72 -5.74 5.39 7.92
CA GLY A 72 -5.07 4.58 6.89
C GLY A 72 -4.60 3.23 7.44
N PHE A 73 -3.99 3.22 8.63
CA PHE A 73 -3.61 1.99 9.31
C PHE A 73 -4.82 1.10 9.62
N ALA A 74 -5.93 1.67 10.10
CA ALA A 74 -7.15 0.91 10.36
C ALA A 74 -7.70 0.24 9.10
N ILE A 75 -7.65 0.93 7.94
CA ILE A 75 -8.03 0.35 6.64
C ILE A 75 -7.13 -0.84 6.30
N VAL A 76 -5.80 -0.65 6.32
CA VAL A 76 -4.83 -1.72 6.07
C VAL A 76 -5.05 -2.90 7.00
N PHE A 77 -5.27 -2.63 8.28
CA PHE A 77 -5.50 -3.63 9.32
C PHE A 77 -6.75 -4.47 9.04
N VAL A 78 -7.87 -3.84 8.66
CA VAL A 78 -9.12 -4.56 8.33
C VAL A 78 -8.91 -5.47 7.12
N TYR A 79 -8.24 -4.99 6.06
CA TYR A 79 -7.94 -5.82 4.89
C TYR A 79 -6.97 -6.98 5.20
N ALA A 80 -6.02 -6.77 6.12
CA ALA A 80 -5.06 -7.79 6.53
C ALA A 80 -5.65 -8.83 7.52
N LEU A 81 -6.82 -8.56 8.12
CA LEU A 81 -7.37 -9.39 9.18
C LEU A 81 -7.77 -10.79 8.68
N VAL A 82 -8.42 -10.88 7.52
CA VAL A 82 -8.87 -12.16 6.94
C VAL A 82 -7.69 -13.10 6.67
N PRO A 83 -6.64 -12.72 5.89
CA PRO A 83 -5.51 -13.60 5.67
C PRO A 83 -4.78 -13.96 6.98
N ALA A 84 -4.66 -13.01 7.91
CA ALA A 84 -4.03 -13.27 9.22
C ALA A 84 -4.80 -14.30 10.06
N ILE A 85 -6.14 -14.21 10.11
CA ILE A 85 -6.98 -15.19 10.82
C ILE A 85 -6.84 -16.57 10.18
N ILE A 86 -6.89 -16.67 8.84
CA ILE A 86 -6.74 -17.96 8.15
C ILE A 86 -5.36 -18.57 8.44
N ALA A 87 -4.28 -17.78 8.35
CA ALA A 87 -2.93 -18.24 8.70
C ALA A 87 -2.85 -18.71 10.16
N GLY A 88 -3.42 -17.93 11.09
CA GLY A 88 -3.42 -18.24 12.51
C GLY A 88 -4.19 -19.51 12.84
N VAL A 89 -5.42 -19.64 12.34
CA VAL A 89 -6.29 -20.80 12.62
C VAL A 89 -5.70 -22.09 12.05
N PHE A 90 -5.33 -22.09 10.77
CA PHE A 90 -4.82 -23.31 10.14
C PHE A 90 -3.39 -23.64 10.56
N GLY A 91 -2.54 -22.62 10.74
CA GLY A 91 -1.20 -22.81 11.27
C GLY A 91 -1.24 -23.40 12.68
N PHE A 92 -2.09 -22.85 13.55
CA PHE A 92 -2.29 -23.38 14.90
C PHE A 92 -2.88 -24.79 14.88
N ALA A 93 -3.95 -25.03 14.11
CA ALA A 93 -4.57 -26.35 13.99
C ALA A 93 -3.59 -27.41 13.46
N GLY A 94 -2.75 -27.05 12.48
CA GLY A 94 -1.73 -27.95 11.96
C GLY A 94 -0.65 -28.28 12.98
N ILE A 95 -0.14 -27.29 13.72
CA ILE A 95 0.86 -27.48 14.79
C ILE A 95 0.28 -28.35 15.92
N VAL A 96 -0.92 -28.02 16.41
CA VAL A 96 -1.55 -28.76 17.51
C VAL A 96 -1.92 -30.17 17.08
N GLY A 97 -2.48 -30.34 15.88
CA GLY A 97 -2.82 -31.66 15.33
C GLY A 97 -1.61 -32.57 15.19
N ALA A 98 -0.49 -32.03 14.71
CA ALA A 98 0.78 -32.75 14.61
C ALA A 98 1.31 -33.15 16.00
N ALA A 99 1.28 -32.23 16.97
CA ALA A 99 1.79 -32.49 18.31
C ALA A 99 0.91 -33.45 19.14
N ALA A 100 -0.41 -33.35 19.02
CA ALA A 100 -1.36 -34.11 19.83
C ALA A 100 -1.56 -35.56 19.34
N GLY A 101 -1.39 -35.82 18.04
CA GLY A 101 -1.68 -37.13 17.47
C GLY A 101 -0.57 -38.19 17.66
N GLY A 102 0.60 -37.81 18.18
CA GLY A 102 1.64 -38.73 18.66
C GLY A 102 2.18 -39.76 17.66
N SER A 103 1.96 -39.53 16.36
CA SER A 103 2.32 -40.46 15.29
C SER A 103 2.79 -39.71 14.05
N ASP A 104 3.62 -40.36 13.23
CA ASP A 104 4.12 -39.77 11.98
C ASP A 104 2.97 -39.40 11.02
N ALA A 105 1.89 -40.19 11.01
CA ALA A 105 0.70 -39.91 10.22
C ALA A 105 -0.02 -38.64 10.68
N ALA A 106 -0.14 -38.42 11.99
CA ALA A 106 -0.70 -37.18 12.54
C ALA A 106 0.20 -35.97 12.26
N GLY A 107 1.53 -36.16 12.36
CA GLY A 107 2.51 -35.15 11.98
C GLY A 107 2.37 -34.73 10.52
N ALA A 108 2.27 -35.70 9.60
CA ALA A 108 2.07 -35.46 8.18
C ALA A 108 0.75 -34.73 7.90
N LEU A 109 -0.35 -35.17 8.52
CA LEU A 109 -1.66 -34.54 8.34
C LEU A 109 -1.69 -33.10 8.88
N GLY A 110 -1.11 -32.86 10.07
CA GLY A 110 -0.98 -31.53 10.64
C GLY A 110 -0.13 -30.61 9.76
N GLY A 111 0.96 -31.13 9.18
CA GLY A 111 1.77 -30.40 8.20
C GLY A 111 0.99 -30.00 6.94
N ILE A 112 0.17 -30.91 6.40
CA ILE A 112 -0.70 -30.63 5.24
C ILE A 112 -1.73 -29.55 5.59
N VAL A 113 -2.39 -29.64 6.74
CA VAL A 113 -3.37 -28.64 7.19
C VAL A 113 -2.73 -27.25 7.31
N ALA A 114 -1.56 -27.17 7.94
CA ALA A 114 -0.81 -25.92 8.04
C ALA A 114 -0.44 -25.38 6.65
N LEU A 115 0.08 -26.22 5.76
CA LEU A 115 0.49 -25.82 4.43
C LEU A 115 -0.69 -25.27 3.61
N VAL A 116 -1.82 -25.99 3.57
CA VAL A 116 -3.02 -25.55 2.84
C VAL A 116 -3.53 -24.21 3.38
N GLY A 117 -3.57 -24.06 4.70
CA GLY A 117 -3.96 -22.80 5.34
C GLY A 117 -3.03 -21.64 5.02
N LEU A 118 -1.72 -21.86 5.05
CA LEU A 118 -0.72 -20.85 4.71
C LEU A 118 -0.79 -20.46 3.23
N LEU A 119 -1.01 -21.41 2.32
CA LEU A 119 -1.21 -21.12 0.90
C LEU A 119 -2.48 -20.29 0.67
N LEU A 120 -3.58 -20.64 1.34
CA LEU A 120 -4.83 -19.87 1.27
C LEU A 120 -4.64 -18.45 1.82
N ALA A 121 -4.01 -18.32 2.99
CA ALA A 121 -3.68 -17.03 3.59
C ALA A 121 -2.76 -16.20 2.70
N PHE A 122 -1.80 -16.82 2.03
CA PHE A 122 -0.92 -16.16 1.07
C PHE A 122 -1.70 -15.59 -0.12
N VAL A 123 -2.60 -16.37 -0.73
CA VAL A 123 -3.45 -15.90 -1.83
C VAL A 123 -4.36 -14.74 -1.38
N LEU A 124 -4.99 -14.87 -0.22
CA LEU A 124 -5.82 -13.80 0.36
C LEU A 124 -4.98 -12.56 0.73
N GLY A 125 -3.74 -12.75 1.15
CA GLY A 125 -2.79 -11.67 1.44
C GLY A 125 -2.38 -10.92 0.17
N LEU A 126 -2.14 -11.62 -0.94
CA LEU A 126 -1.91 -10.98 -2.24
C LEU A 126 -3.12 -10.20 -2.72
N LEU A 127 -4.33 -10.76 -2.54
CA LEU A 127 -5.57 -10.06 -2.86
C LEU A 127 -5.71 -8.78 -2.03
N ALA A 128 -5.47 -8.85 -0.71
CA ALA A 128 -5.47 -7.68 0.15
C ALA A 128 -4.41 -6.65 -0.28
N ALA A 129 -3.18 -7.07 -0.58
CA ALA A 129 -2.11 -6.19 -1.06
C ALA A 129 -2.46 -5.49 -2.39
N TYR A 130 -3.27 -6.14 -3.25
CA TYR A 130 -3.79 -5.55 -4.47
C TYR A 130 -4.91 -4.53 -4.22
N LEU A 131 -5.79 -4.80 -3.25
CA LEU A 131 -6.92 -3.92 -2.91
C LEU A 131 -6.52 -2.68 -2.10
N ILE A 132 -5.57 -2.81 -1.18
CA ILE A 132 -5.23 -1.77 -0.21
C ILE A 132 -4.89 -0.42 -0.86
N PRO A 133 -4.05 -0.33 -1.91
CA PRO A 133 -3.73 0.97 -2.50
C PRO A 133 -4.95 1.70 -3.06
N ALA A 134 -5.85 0.98 -3.74
CA ALA A 134 -7.13 1.53 -4.22
C ALA A 134 -8.04 1.98 -3.07
N ALA A 135 -8.16 1.18 -2.01
CA ALA A 135 -8.94 1.52 -0.83
C ALA A 135 -8.42 2.79 -0.14
N LEU A 136 -7.09 2.92 -0.01
CA LEU A 136 -6.45 4.10 0.56
C LEU A 136 -6.62 5.33 -0.34
N SER A 137 -6.56 5.18 -1.66
CA SER A 137 -6.83 6.28 -2.59
C SER A 137 -8.27 6.77 -2.52
N ASN A 138 -9.25 5.86 -2.50
CA ASN A 138 -10.67 6.25 -2.35
C ASN A 138 -10.94 6.95 -1.01
N TYR A 139 -10.28 6.51 0.06
CA TYR A 139 -10.29 7.23 1.34
C TYR A 139 -9.65 8.62 1.22
N ALA A 140 -8.47 8.72 0.60
CA ALA A 140 -7.74 9.97 0.46
C ALA A 140 -8.48 11.00 -0.41
N GLU A 141 -9.27 10.53 -1.37
CA GLU A 141 -10.11 11.37 -2.22
C GLU A 141 -11.39 11.85 -1.49
N THR A 142 -12.06 10.94 -0.77
CA THR A 142 -13.40 11.21 -0.22
C THR A 142 -13.41 11.65 1.25
N ASP A 143 -12.30 11.48 1.97
CA ASP A 143 -12.16 11.66 3.42
C ASP A 143 -13.13 10.82 4.29
N ARG A 144 -13.78 9.82 3.69
CA ARG A 144 -14.73 8.92 4.37
C ARG A 144 -14.12 7.53 4.51
N MET A 145 -13.91 7.08 5.75
CA MET A 145 -13.36 5.73 6.00
C MET A 145 -14.19 4.61 5.36
N GLY A 146 -15.52 4.76 5.31
CA GLY A 146 -16.41 3.78 4.69
C GLY A 146 -16.16 3.60 3.18
N ALA A 147 -15.67 4.65 2.49
CA ALA A 147 -15.38 4.58 1.06
C ALA A 147 -14.24 3.61 0.75
N ALA A 148 -13.31 3.41 1.69
CA ALA A 148 -12.24 2.43 1.56
C ALA A 148 -12.76 1.00 1.37
N PHE A 149 -14.01 0.71 1.72
CA PHE A 149 -14.64 -0.61 1.63
C PHE A 149 -15.80 -0.65 0.64
N ASP A 150 -16.00 0.41 -0.15
CA ASP A 150 -17.03 0.44 -1.18
C ASP A 150 -16.60 -0.39 -2.40
N PHE A 151 -16.91 -1.68 -2.36
CA PHE A 151 -16.58 -2.58 -3.47
C PHE A 151 -17.29 -2.23 -4.78
N GLY A 152 -18.40 -1.48 -4.74
CA GLY A 152 -19.07 -0.99 -5.93
C GLY A 152 -18.18 -0.02 -6.69
N THR A 153 -17.65 0.98 -5.99
CA THR A 153 -16.70 1.97 -6.53
C THR A 153 -15.34 1.37 -6.85
N LEU A 154 -14.82 0.48 -6.00
CA LEU A 154 -13.46 -0.06 -6.20
C LEU A 154 -13.38 -1.07 -7.36
N ARG A 155 -14.44 -1.83 -7.63
CA ARG A 155 -14.38 -2.95 -8.59
C ARG A 155 -13.98 -2.52 -10.01
N PRO A 156 -14.56 -1.49 -10.65
CA PRO A 156 -14.15 -1.04 -11.98
C PRO A 156 -12.65 -0.73 -12.06
N ILE A 157 -12.15 0.01 -11.07
CA ILE A 157 -10.75 0.43 -10.94
C ILE A 157 -9.85 -0.80 -10.80
N LEU A 158 -10.17 -1.70 -9.86
CA LEU A 158 -9.41 -2.92 -9.59
C LEU A 158 -9.37 -3.87 -10.80
N THR A 159 -10.37 -3.84 -11.67
CA THR A 159 -10.38 -4.65 -12.90
C THR A 159 -9.73 -3.96 -14.10
N SER A 160 -9.32 -2.69 -13.97
CA SER A 160 -8.69 -1.96 -15.06
C SER A 160 -7.24 -2.41 -15.28
N GLY A 161 -6.85 -2.58 -16.56
CA GLY A 161 -5.47 -2.91 -16.92
C GLY A 161 -4.48 -1.81 -16.51
N LYS A 162 -4.95 -0.56 -16.47
CA LYS A 162 -4.19 0.61 -16.03
C LYS A 162 -3.83 0.53 -14.54
N TYR A 163 -4.79 0.27 -13.66
CA TYR A 163 -4.52 0.05 -12.24
C TYR A 163 -3.61 -1.16 -12.00
N ALA A 164 -3.83 -2.28 -12.71
CA ALA A 164 -2.97 -3.46 -12.60
C ALA A 164 -1.50 -3.15 -12.96
N THR A 165 -1.27 -2.36 -14.02
CA THR A 165 0.08 -1.96 -14.45
C THR A 165 0.72 -0.99 -13.44
N ALA A 166 -0.06 -0.04 -12.90
CA ALA A 166 0.39 0.87 -11.86
C ALA A 166 0.79 0.12 -10.58
N TRP A 167 -0.04 -0.82 -10.14
CA TRP A 167 0.25 -1.68 -8.99
C TRP A 167 1.53 -2.50 -9.21
N LEU A 168 1.69 -3.13 -10.37
CA LEU A 168 2.90 -3.90 -10.70
C LEU A 168 4.15 -3.00 -10.73
N THR A 169 4.03 -1.78 -11.23
CA THR A 169 5.14 -0.81 -11.27
C THR A 169 5.51 -0.36 -9.85
N ALA A 170 4.53 -0.03 -9.01
CA ALA A 170 4.73 0.31 -7.61
C ALA A 170 5.37 -0.87 -6.84
N PHE A 171 4.88 -2.09 -7.07
CA PHE A 171 5.48 -3.30 -6.54
C PHE A 171 6.94 -3.47 -6.98
N ALA A 172 7.24 -3.26 -8.27
CA ALA A 172 8.61 -3.36 -8.79
C ALA A 172 9.57 -2.35 -8.13
N VAL A 173 9.10 -1.12 -7.83
CA VAL A 173 9.87 -0.10 -7.10
C VAL A 173 10.18 -0.56 -5.68
N LEU A 174 9.16 -1.05 -4.95
CA LEU A 174 9.34 -1.55 -3.58
C LEU A 174 10.23 -2.80 -3.55
N PHE A 175 10.06 -3.70 -4.54
CA PHE A 175 10.88 -4.89 -4.68
C PHE A 175 12.34 -4.54 -4.98
N ALA A 176 12.61 -3.62 -5.92
CA ALA A 176 13.96 -3.14 -6.20
C ALA A 176 14.61 -2.51 -4.95
N SER A 177 13.84 -1.72 -4.19
CA SER A 177 14.28 -1.19 -2.89
C SER A 177 14.68 -2.32 -1.92
N SER A 178 13.89 -3.38 -1.81
CA SER A 178 14.22 -4.52 -0.93
C SER A 178 15.53 -5.21 -1.33
N ILE A 179 15.85 -5.31 -2.62
CA ILE A 179 17.13 -5.84 -3.11
C ILE A 179 18.28 -4.92 -2.68
N VAL A 180 18.13 -3.60 -2.87
CA VAL A 180 19.14 -2.61 -2.46
C VAL A 180 19.40 -2.70 -0.97
N VAL A 181 18.34 -2.75 -0.14
CA VAL A 181 18.46 -2.94 1.31
C VAL A 181 19.13 -4.27 1.64
N GLY A 182 18.80 -5.35 0.94
CA GLY A 182 19.44 -6.65 1.08
C GLY A 182 20.95 -6.60 0.85
N VAL A 183 21.41 -5.87 -0.17
CA VAL A 183 22.84 -5.65 -0.43
C VAL A 183 23.50 -4.79 0.65
N LEU A 184 22.83 -3.73 1.12
CA LEU A 184 23.37 -2.86 2.18
C LEU A 184 23.53 -3.58 3.52
N ASN A 185 22.75 -4.63 3.77
CA ASN A 185 22.85 -5.47 4.96
C ASN A 185 24.12 -6.31 5.06
N VAL A 186 25.03 -6.27 4.07
CA VAL A 186 26.41 -6.76 4.23
C VAL A 186 27.10 -6.12 5.45
N ILE A 187 26.77 -4.86 5.76
CA ILE A 187 27.14 -4.21 7.01
C ILE A 187 25.84 -4.00 7.81
N PRO A 188 25.52 -4.83 8.83
CA PRO A 188 24.19 -4.86 9.44
C PRO A 188 23.69 -3.50 9.95
N LEU A 189 24.53 -2.72 10.64
CA LEU A 189 24.13 -1.40 11.15
C LEU A 189 23.90 -0.38 10.02
N LEU A 190 24.71 -0.43 8.96
CA LEU A 190 24.55 0.46 7.80
C LEU A 190 23.30 0.07 7.02
N GLY A 191 23.09 -1.22 6.76
CA GLY A 191 21.90 -1.74 6.11
C GLY A 191 20.61 -1.40 6.86
N PHE A 192 20.62 -1.51 8.18
CA PHE A 192 19.50 -1.10 9.03
C PHE A 192 19.19 0.40 8.89
N VAL A 193 20.20 1.26 9.09
CA VAL A 193 20.01 2.72 9.08
C VAL A 193 19.66 3.21 7.67
N VAL A 194 20.53 2.97 6.69
CA VAL A 194 20.35 3.43 5.31
C VAL A 194 19.12 2.78 4.67
N GLY A 195 18.82 1.53 5.02
CA GLY A 195 17.67 0.82 4.49
C GLY A 195 16.33 1.47 4.80
N ALA A 196 16.19 2.14 5.96
CA ALA A 196 14.99 2.90 6.28
C ALA A 196 14.78 4.10 5.33
N PHE A 197 15.83 4.85 5.01
CA PHE A 197 15.75 5.98 4.08
C PHE A 197 15.44 5.52 2.65
N VAL A 198 16.09 4.43 2.20
CA VAL A 198 15.84 3.83 0.88
C VAL A 198 14.39 3.34 0.78
N THR A 199 13.90 2.66 1.81
CA THR A 199 12.53 2.15 1.87
C THR A 199 11.51 3.28 1.86
N PHE A 200 11.73 4.34 2.64
CA PHE A 200 10.85 5.52 2.63
C PHE A 200 10.81 6.18 1.25
N TYR A 201 11.97 6.40 0.63
CA TYR A 201 12.05 6.98 -0.72
C TYR A 201 11.25 6.15 -1.73
N ALA A 202 11.44 4.84 -1.71
CA ALA A 202 10.74 3.90 -2.58
C ALA A 202 9.22 3.87 -2.30
N ALA A 203 8.82 3.98 -1.04
CA ALA A 203 7.41 4.07 -0.67
C ALA A 203 6.75 5.33 -1.25
N VAL A 204 7.39 6.49 -1.17
CA VAL A 204 6.85 7.72 -1.79
C VAL A 204 6.72 7.57 -3.30
N ALA A 205 7.72 7.01 -3.97
CA ALA A 205 7.65 6.75 -5.42
C ALA A 205 6.51 5.76 -5.77
N ALA A 206 6.34 4.69 -4.98
CA ALA A 206 5.25 3.74 -5.18
C ALA A 206 3.87 4.39 -5.01
N TYR A 207 3.68 5.19 -3.96
CA TYR A 207 2.40 5.86 -3.70
C TYR A 207 2.13 7.02 -4.68
N TYR A 208 3.17 7.65 -5.24
CA TYR A 208 3.03 8.57 -6.39
C TYR A 208 2.40 7.87 -7.59
N ILE A 209 2.88 6.66 -7.95
CA ILE A 209 2.35 5.90 -9.09
C ILE A 209 0.87 5.61 -8.89
N ILE A 210 0.49 5.21 -7.67
CA ILE A 210 -0.89 4.88 -7.33
C ILE A 210 -1.78 6.12 -7.37
N GLY A 211 -1.39 7.22 -6.71
CA GLY A 211 -2.19 8.44 -6.67
C GLY A 211 -2.37 9.06 -8.05
N LYS A 212 -1.30 9.17 -8.84
CA LYS A 212 -1.38 9.63 -10.24
C LYS A 212 -2.34 8.78 -11.07
N THR A 213 -2.21 7.46 -11.00
CA THR A 213 -3.08 6.54 -11.75
C THR A 213 -4.54 6.67 -11.34
N TRP A 214 -4.78 6.87 -10.04
CA TRP A 214 -6.12 7.06 -9.49
C TRP A 214 -6.82 8.30 -10.06
N GLY A 215 -6.12 9.44 -10.07
CA GLY A 215 -6.63 10.67 -10.69
C GLY A 215 -6.93 10.48 -12.18
N GLU A 216 -5.98 9.90 -12.92
CA GLU A 216 -6.17 9.65 -14.35
C GLU A 216 -7.24 8.58 -14.69
N LEU A 217 -7.75 7.80 -13.74
CA LEU A 217 -8.86 6.86 -13.97
C LEU A 217 -10.21 7.55 -13.80
N HIS A 218 -10.33 8.49 -12.85
CA HIS A 218 -11.55 9.26 -12.63
C HIS A 218 -11.72 10.41 -13.64
N ASP A 219 -10.63 11.01 -14.11
CA ASP A 219 -10.70 11.99 -15.22
C ASP A 219 -11.27 11.37 -16.50
N ILE A 220 -11.03 10.06 -16.73
CA ILE A 220 -11.57 9.33 -17.89
C ILE A 220 -13.06 9.03 -17.70
N GLU A 221 -13.49 8.60 -16.50
CA GLU A 221 -14.92 8.39 -16.20
C GLU A 221 -15.73 9.69 -16.38
N MET A 222 -15.19 10.84 -15.96
CA MET A 222 -15.83 12.14 -16.14
C MET A 222 -15.92 12.58 -17.62
N MET A 223 -14.98 12.16 -18.47
CA MET A 223 -15.02 12.42 -19.92
C MET A 223 -16.05 11.51 -20.62
N ASP A 224 -16.11 10.22 -20.28
CA ASP A 224 -17.07 9.27 -20.86
C ASP A 224 -18.53 9.56 -20.45
N GLU A 225 -18.78 10.07 -19.22
CA GLU A 225 -20.13 10.49 -18.78
C GLU A 225 -20.56 11.85 -19.34
N GLY A 226 -19.60 12.71 -19.73
CA GLY A 226 -19.85 14.03 -20.32
C GLY A 226 -20.22 14.01 -21.81
N GLU A 227 -19.96 12.90 -22.50
CA GLU A 227 -20.31 12.68 -23.91
C GLU A 227 -21.60 11.85 -24.07
N THR A 228 -22.69 12.19 -23.38
CA THR A 228 -24.01 11.84 -23.93
C THR A 228 -24.24 12.72 -25.17
N PRO A 229 -24.30 12.16 -26.40
CA PRO A 229 -24.54 12.96 -27.59
C PRO A 229 -25.91 13.61 -27.45
N GLY A 230 -25.91 14.94 -27.35
CA GLY A 230 -27.14 15.72 -27.26
C GLY A 230 -28.11 15.32 -28.36
N GLU A 231 -29.35 15.04 -27.97
CA GLU A 231 -30.48 14.98 -28.89
C GLU A 231 -30.42 16.22 -29.80
N GLN A 232 -30.15 16.01 -31.08
CA GLN A 232 -30.34 17.02 -32.10
C GLN A 232 -31.83 17.40 -32.09
N PRO A 233 -32.20 18.68 -31.91
CA PRO A 233 -33.57 19.08 -32.11
C PRO A 233 -33.87 18.98 -33.59
N ALA A 234 -34.75 18.03 -33.94
CA ALA A 234 -35.37 18.01 -35.25
C ALA A 234 -36.30 19.23 -35.37
N VAL A 235 -36.11 19.90 -36.50
CA VAL A 235 -36.79 21.09 -37.03
C VAL A 235 -38.30 21.14 -36.76
#